data_AF-A0A6N2XV56-F1
#
_entry.id   AF-A0A6N2XV56-F1
#
_cell.length_a   1.000
_cell.length_b   1.000
_cell.length_c   1.000
_cell.angle_alpha   90.00
_cell.angle_beta   90.00
_cell.angle_gamma   90.00
#
_symmetry.space_group_name_H-M   'P 1'
#
loop_
_entity.id
_entity.type
_entity.pdbx_description
1 polymer ?
#
loop_
_entity_poly.entity_id
_entity_poly.type
_entity_poly.pdbx_seq_one_letter_code
_entity_poly.pdbx_strand_id
1 'polypeptide(L)'
;MRIKLNKKLLVRKEDGSVNRITINQKDYYKFILPKGCDFGNTLDENGNEVGKLPDSIRASFIVPVWYTSQAIEGELCYIDFPDNYKYLKITLDLGKSEERLEDGRHKHLFSAIENISPNELADIIEDTKWLSFTVSVKQLGKPYQTEQGNKRISILLPKHAGDLMGCRATISQNCIKDIKGRDDIKIVNIPKNSKFNIMRSKIVGQDIENQMKPVFGDKIIEATVTGKELFELFKIPNEYEEQTTHEVESEEMEQGL
;
A
#
# COMPACT_ATOMS: atom_id res chain seq x y z
N MET A 1 -18.45 -10.93 -7.76
CA MET A 1 -17.20 -10.41 -7.11
C MET A 1 -17.49 -9.18 -6.25
N ARG A 2 -16.84 -8.99 -5.09
CA ARG A 2 -17.02 -7.79 -4.23
C ARG A 2 -15.73 -6.97 -4.08
N ILE A 3 -15.80 -5.67 -4.33
CA ILE A 3 -14.72 -4.69 -4.06
C ILE A 3 -15.08 -3.85 -2.84
N LYS A 4 -14.07 -3.56 -1.99
CA LYS A 4 -14.18 -2.72 -0.80
C LYS A 4 -13.40 -1.41 -0.99
N LEU A 5 -14.10 -0.28 -0.85
CA LEU A 5 -13.52 1.07 -0.98
C LEU A 5 -13.83 1.93 0.24
N ASN A 6 -12.97 2.93 0.50
CA ASN A 6 -13.29 3.97 1.48
C ASN A 6 -14.40 4.89 0.92
N LYS A 7 -15.42 5.18 1.71
CA LYS A 7 -16.56 6.04 1.35
C LYS A 7 -16.13 7.47 0.97
N LYS A 8 -14.96 7.93 1.42
CA LYS A 8 -14.37 9.24 1.01
C LYS A 8 -13.99 9.29 -0.46
N LEU A 9 -13.87 8.13 -1.11
CA LEU A 9 -13.60 8.01 -2.55
C LEU A 9 -14.87 8.12 -3.40
N LEU A 10 -16.05 8.04 -2.79
CA LEU A 10 -17.32 8.29 -3.48
C LEU A 10 -17.50 9.79 -3.69
N VAL A 11 -17.66 10.22 -4.94
CA VAL A 11 -17.82 11.64 -5.27
C VAL A 11 -19.12 12.17 -4.68
N ARG A 12 -19.03 13.34 -4.02
CA ARG A 12 -20.15 14.04 -3.40
C ARG A 12 -20.33 15.41 -4.02
N LYS A 13 -21.54 15.94 -3.93
CA LYS A 13 -21.87 17.33 -4.24
C LYS A 13 -21.40 18.23 -3.08
N GLU A 14 -21.43 19.54 -3.29
CA GLU A 14 -21.05 20.55 -2.27
C GLU A 14 -21.92 20.46 -1.01
N ASP A 15 -23.18 20.10 -1.15
CA ASP A 15 -24.12 19.87 -0.05
C ASP A 15 -23.85 18.56 0.75
N GLY A 16 -22.80 17.82 0.37
CA GLY A 16 -22.41 16.56 0.99
C GLY A 16 -23.21 15.33 0.53
N SER A 17 -24.24 15.49 -0.30
CA SER A 17 -24.99 14.38 -0.89
C SER A 17 -24.13 13.62 -1.90
N VAL A 18 -24.44 12.33 -2.12
CA VAL A 18 -23.70 11.53 -3.12
C VAL A 18 -24.01 12.04 -4.51
N ASN A 19 -22.97 12.28 -5.30
CA ASN A 19 -23.14 12.71 -6.68
C ASN A 19 -23.64 11.52 -7.52
N ARG A 20 -24.85 11.67 -8.08
CA ARG A 20 -25.47 10.71 -9.01
C ARG A 20 -25.38 11.27 -10.42
N ILE A 21 -24.87 10.44 -11.32
CA ILE A 21 -24.76 10.76 -12.74
C ILE A 21 -25.78 9.89 -13.47
N THR A 22 -26.71 10.50 -14.20
CA THR A 22 -27.71 9.78 -15.00
C THR A 22 -27.24 9.70 -16.44
N ILE A 23 -27.09 8.47 -16.96
CA ILE A 23 -26.71 8.20 -18.35
C ILE A 23 -27.71 7.19 -18.91
N ASN A 24 -28.36 7.50 -20.03
CA ASN A 24 -29.36 6.63 -20.67
C ASN A 24 -30.42 6.10 -19.67
N GLN A 25 -30.99 7.01 -18.86
CA GLN A 25 -32.01 6.72 -17.84
C GLN A 25 -31.56 5.78 -16.71
N LYS A 26 -30.25 5.53 -16.57
CA LYS A 26 -29.67 4.75 -15.48
C LYS A 26 -28.80 5.64 -14.62
N ASP A 27 -28.89 5.44 -13.30
CA ASP A 27 -28.10 6.18 -12.33
C ASP A 27 -26.80 5.46 -12.00
N TYR A 28 -25.73 6.24 -11.94
CA TYR A 28 -24.38 5.78 -11.62
C TYR A 28 -23.80 6.58 -10.46
N TYR A 29 -23.00 5.89 -9.65
CA TYR A 29 -22.08 6.53 -8.71
C TYR A 29 -20.69 6.61 -9.32
N LYS A 30 -20.01 7.72 -9.06
CA LYS A 30 -18.61 7.93 -9.45
C LYS A 30 -17.69 7.71 -8.25
N PHE A 31 -16.70 6.85 -8.41
CA PHE A 31 -15.65 6.62 -7.44
C PHE A 31 -14.32 7.15 -7.95
N ILE A 32 -13.57 7.81 -7.09
CA ILE A 32 -12.18 8.20 -7.32
C ILE A 32 -11.29 7.03 -6.89
N LEU A 33 -10.29 6.70 -7.69
CA LEU A 33 -9.30 5.69 -7.28
C LEU A 33 -8.30 6.27 -6.28
N PRO A 34 -7.76 5.45 -5.36
CA PRO A 34 -6.70 5.90 -4.46
C PRO A 34 -5.52 6.51 -5.21
N LYS A 35 -4.83 7.46 -4.56
CA LYS A 35 -3.62 8.05 -5.17
C LYS A 35 -2.53 6.99 -5.34
N GLY A 36 -1.77 7.10 -6.43
CA GLY A 36 -0.66 6.21 -6.71
C GLY A 36 -1.05 4.82 -7.22
N CYS A 37 -2.27 4.66 -7.75
CA CYS A 37 -2.66 3.48 -8.53
C CYS A 37 -1.63 3.20 -9.63
N ASP A 38 -1.29 1.93 -9.77
CA ASP A 38 -0.41 1.43 -10.80
C ASP A 38 -1.22 0.54 -11.75
N PHE A 39 -1.28 0.95 -13.01
CA PHE A 39 -1.96 0.21 -14.07
C PHE A 39 -0.97 -0.65 -14.87
N GLY A 40 0.30 -0.75 -14.43
CA GLY A 40 1.33 -1.52 -15.12
C GLY A 40 1.51 -1.10 -16.57
N ASN A 41 1.64 -2.07 -17.48
CA ASN A 41 1.85 -1.80 -18.91
C ASN A 41 0.54 -1.56 -19.67
N THR A 42 -0.52 -1.09 -18.99
CA THR A 42 -1.80 -0.81 -19.63
C THR A 42 -1.71 0.46 -20.45
N LEU A 43 -2.36 0.46 -21.61
CA LEU A 43 -2.46 1.60 -22.50
C LEU A 43 -3.79 2.33 -22.30
N ASP A 44 -3.76 3.66 -22.44
CA ASP A 44 -4.97 4.46 -22.53
C ASP A 44 -5.63 4.37 -23.92
N GLU A 45 -6.79 5.00 -24.08
CA GLU A 45 -7.57 5.02 -25.33
C GLU A 45 -6.82 5.67 -26.51
N ASN A 46 -5.72 6.38 -26.24
CA ASN A 46 -4.84 6.99 -27.24
C ASN A 46 -3.58 6.16 -27.50
N GLY A 47 -3.41 5.00 -26.85
CA GLY A 47 -2.26 4.12 -27.00
C GLY A 47 -1.04 4.51 -26.15
N ASN A 48 -1.19 5.42 -25.18
CA ASN A 48 -0.11 5.82 -24.29
C ASN A 48 -0.02 4.88 -23.09
N GLU A 49 1.20 4.52 -22.68
CA GLU A 49 1.42 3.78 -21.43
C GLU A 49 1.00 4.61 -20.21
N VAL A 50 0.21 4.00 -19.33
CA VAL A 50 -0.28 4.67 -18.12
C VAL A 50 0.62 4.42 -16.92
N GLY A 51 1.03 3.17 -16.67
CA GLY A 51 1.88 2.82 -15.53
C GLY A 51 1.34 3.31 -14.19
N LYS A 52 2.25 3.77 -13.35
CA LYS A 52 1.94 4.38 -12.06
C LYS A 52 1.48 5.82 -12.22
N LEU A 53 0.27 6.10 -11.75
CA LEU A 53 -0.27 7.45 -11.82
C LEU A 53 0.48 8.42 -10.91
N PRO A 54 0.91 9.58 -11.42
CA PRO A 54 1.44 10.67 -10.60
C PRO A 54 0.35 11.30 -9.74
N ASP A 55 0.74 11.96 -8.64
CA ASP A 55 -0.18 12.58 -7.69
C ASP A 55 -1.08 13.68 -8.28
N SER A 56 -0.67 14.25 -9.42
CA SER A 56 -1.40 15.26 -10.19
C SER A 56 -2.59 14.69 -10.98
N ILE A 57 -2.54 13.41 -11.36
CA ILE A 57 -3.60 12.75 -12.13
C ILE A 57 -4.62 12.13 -11.18
N ARG A 58 -5.89 12.22 -11.54
CA ARG A 58 -6.98 11.55 -10.82
C ARG A 58 -7.63 10.53 -11.73
N ALA A 59 -7.61 9.27 -11.30
CA ALA A 59 -8.39 8.23 -11.94
C ALA A 59 -9.74 8.06 -11.25
N SER A 60 -10.76 7.74 -12.02
CA SER A 60 -12.11 7.49 -11.51
C SER A 60 -12.86 6.52 -12.39
N PHE A 61 -13.86 5.86 -11.84
CA PHE A 61 -14.74 4.97 -12.57
C PHE A 61 -16.17 5.16 -12.09
N ILE A 62 -17.12 4.75 -12.93
CA ILE A 62 -18.54 4.80 -12.59
C ILE A 62 -19.13 3.40 -12.51
N VAL A 63 -20.08 3.21 -11.61
CA VAL A 63 -20.81 1.95 -11.47
C VAL A 63 -22.30 2.22 -11.27
N PRO A 64 -23.20 1.37 -11.81
CA PRO A 64 -24.62 1.45 -11.53
C PRO A 64 -24.89 1.47 -10.03
N VAL A 65 -25.82 2.33 -9.60
CA VAL A 65 -26.18 2.49 -8.17
C VAL A 65 -26.54 1.16 -7.52
N TRP A 66 -27.24 0.27 -8.23
CA TRP A 66 -27.68 -1.03 -7.70
C TRP A 66 -26.56 -2.05 -7.49
N TYR A 67 -25.35 -1.81 -8.02
CA TYR A 67 -24.16 -2.63 -7.66
C TYR A 67 -23.49 -2.14 -6.38
N THR A 68 -23.93 -1.03 -5.80
CA THR A 68 -23.33 -0.53 -4.57
C THR A 68 -24.20 -0.89 -3.38
N SER A 69 -23.66 -1.72 -2.48
CA SER A 69 -24.22 -1.90 -1.15
C SER A 69 -23.57 -0.87 -0.24
N GLN A 70 -24.32 0.17 0.10
CA GLN A 70 -23.92 1.12 1.13
C GLN A 70 -24.16 0.44 2.47
N ALA A 71 -23.13 -0.21 3.04
CA ALA A 71 -23.21 -0.70 4.41
C ALA A 71 -23.42 0.48 5.35
N ILE A 72 -24.59 0.52 5.97
CA ILE A 72 -24.97 1.49 7.00
C ILE A 72 -24.21 1.04 8.26
N GLU A 73 -23.37 1.96 8.80
CA GLU A 73 -22.48 1.85 9.99
C GLU A 73 -20.95 1.82 9.79
N GLY A 74 -20.40 2.32 8.67
CA GLY A 74 -18.93 2.52 8.60
C GLY A 74 -18.37 3.50 7.56
N GLU A 75 -17.03 3.61 7.53
CA GLU A 75 -16.26 4.41 6.56
C GLU A 75 -16.15 3.75 5.17
N LEU A 76 -16.87 2.65 4.92
CA LEU A 76 -16.65 1.77 3.78
C LEU A 76 -17.85 1.75 2.84
N CYS A 77 -17.56 1.50 1.56
CA CYS A 77 -18.53 1.25 0.52
C CYS A 77 -18.16 -0.06 -0.18
N TYR A 78 -19.16 -0.88 -0.45
CA TYR A 78 -18.99 -2.15 -1.15
C TYR A 78 -19.59 -2.04 -2.55
N ILE A 79 -18.88 -2.60 -3.52
CA ILE A 79 -19.35 -2.73 -4.89
C ILE A 79 -19.42 -4.21 -5.23
N ASP A 80 -20.62 -4.70 -5.48
CA ASP A 80 -20.95 -6.07 -5.81
C ASP A 80 -21.13 -6.19 -7.34
N PHE A 81 -20.06 -6.57 -8.03
CA PHE A 81 -20.10 -6.84 -9.47
C PHE A 81 -20.70 -8.22 -9.74
N PRO A 82 -21.68 -8.35 -10.65
CA PRO A 82 -22.14 -9.65 -11.10
C PRO A 82 -21.04 -10.35 -11.90
N ASP A 83 -21.06 -11.68 -11.92
CA ASP A 83 -19.98 -12.48 -12.51
C ASP A 83 -19.83 -12.29 -14.03
N ASN A 84 -20.88 -11.77 -14.69
CA ASN A 84 -20.87 -11.44 -16.11
C ASN A 84 -20.45 -9.98 -16.40
N TYR A 85 -20.09 -9.18 -15.39
CA TYR A 85 -19.63 -7.81 -15.59
C TYR A 85 -18.23 -7.81 -16.17
N LYS A 86 -18.13 -7.59 -17.49
CA LYS A 86 -16.87 -7.81 -18.19
C LYS A 86 -15.86 -6.68 -17.96
N TYR A 87 -16.26 -5.43 -18.13
CA TYR A 87 -15.31 -4.34 -18.32
C TYR A 87 -15.78 -3.01 -17.71
N LEU A 88 -14.84 -2.32 -17.09
CA LEU A 88 -14.94 -0.97 -16.55
C LEU A 88 -14.13 -0.04 -17.43
N LYS A 89 -14.66 1.18 -17.61
CA LYS A 89 -13.90 2.31 -18.15
C LYS A 89 -13.34 3.12 -16.97
N ILE A 90 -12.02 3.28 -16.93
CA ILE A 90 -11.35 4.15 -15.96
C ILE A 90 -11.07 5.48 -16.64
N THR A 91 -11.70 6.55 -16.19
CA THR A 91 -11.44 7.91 -16.65
C THR A 91 -10.22 8.50 -15.93
N LEU A 92 -9.27 9.02 -16.70
CA LEU A 92 -8.09 9.74 -16.22
C LEU A 92 -8.28 11.24 -16.43
N ASP A 93 -8.29 12.02 -15.35
CA ASP A 93 -8.20 13.48 -15.40
C ASP A 93 -6.72 13.88 -15.42
N LEU A 94 -6.26 14.29 -16.59
CA LEU A 94 -4.87 14.66 -16.88
C LEU A 94 -4.54 16.10 -16.43
N GLY A 95 -5.52 16.82 -15.86
CA GLY A 95 -5.35 18.17 -15.36
C GLY A 95 -5.85 19.25 -16.32
N LYS A 96 -5.53 20.51 -15.99
CA LYS A 96 -6.00 21.69 -16.71
C LYS A 96 -5.37 21.77 -18.10
N SER A 97 -6.18 22.11 -19.10
CA SER A 97 -5.69 22.56 -20.40
C SER A 97 -5.49 24.09 -20.40
N GLU A 98 -4.89 24.57 -21.49
CA GLU A 98 -4.76 26.00 -21.79
C GLU A 98 -6.10 26.64 -22.16
N GLU A 99 -7.08 25.83 -22.58
CA GLU A 99 -8.41 26.30 -22.95
C GLU A 99 -9.27 26.66 -21.73
N ARG A 100 -10.16 27.63 -21.92
CA ARG A 100 -11.10 28.13 -20.91
C ARG A 100 -12.54 27.79 -21.32
N LEU A 101 -13.37 27.50 -20.34
CA LEU A 101 -14.83 27.48 -20.48
C LEU A 101 -15.36 28.92 -20.55
N GLU A 102 -16.60 29.10 -21.00
CA GLU A 102 -17.26 30.42 -21.11
C GLU A 102 -17.32 31.17 -19.76
N ASP A 103 -17.37 30.44 -18.65
CA ASP A 103 -17.36 30.99 -17.29
C ASP A 103 -15.94 31.30 -16.75
N GLY A 104 -14.91 31.18 -17.59
CA GLY A 104 -13.51 31.47 -17.25
C GLY A 104 -12.78 30.36 -16.50
N ARG A 105 -13.43 29.24 -16.16
CA ARG A 105 -12.74 28.07 -15.58
C ARG A 105 -11.87 27.38 -16.62
N HIS A 106 -10.78 26.75 -16.19
CA HIS A 106 -9.97 25.92 -17.09
C HIS A 106 -10.77 24.70 -17.52
N LYS A 107 -10.69 24.38 -18.81
CA LYS A 107 -11.09 23.06 -19.30
C LYS A 107 -10.05 22.04 -18.82
N HIS A 108 -10.46 20.80 -18.64
CA HIS A 108 -9.58 19.70 -18.25
C HIS A 108 -9.36 18.76 -19.43
N LEU A 109 -8.18 18.17 -19.48
CA LEU A 109 -7.83 17.09 -20.40
C LEU A 109 -8.21 15.76 -19.78
N PHE A 110 -8.86 14.90 -20.57
CA PHE A 110 -9.24 13.57 -20.15
C PHE A 110 -8.67 12.53 -21.11
N SER A 111 -8.33 11.38 -20.55
CA SER A 111 -8.11 10.14 -21.28
C SER A 111 -8.85 9.03 -20.55
N ALA A 112 -8.82 7.81 -21.06
CA ALA A 112 -9.38 6.68 -20.36
C ALA A 112 -8.66 5.38 -20.63
N ILE A 113 -8.80 4.45 -19.70
CA ILE A 113 -8.39 3.07 -19.85
C ILE A 113 -9.66 2.26 -20.03
N GLU A 114 -9.75 1.59 -21.17
CA GLU A 114 -10.87 0.71 -21.49
C GLU A 114 -10.60 -0.72 -21.00
N ASN A 115 -11.67 -1.50 -20.86
CA ASN A 115 -11.58 -2.94 -20.64
C ASN A 115 -10.88 -3.40 -19.35
N ILE A 116 -10.93 -2.62 -18.27
CA ILE A 116 -10.46 -3.08 -16.95
C ILE A 116 -11.52 -3.99 -16.33
N SER A 117 -11.18 -5.25 -16.05
CA SER A 117 -12.07 -6.16 -15.34
C SER A 117 -12.23 -5.77 -13.86
N PRO A 118 -13.32 -6.18 -13.20
CA PRO A 118 -13.46 -5.98 -11.75
C PRO A 118 -12.29 -6.58 -10.93
N ASN A 119 -11.74 -7.72 -11.35
CA ASN A 119 -10.58 -8.36 -10.70
C ASN A 119 -9.33 -7.48 -10.79
N GLU A 120 -8.98 -7.02 -11.99
CA GLU A 120 -7.85 -6.10 -12.18
C GLU A 120 -8.05 -4.80 -11.40
N LEU A 121 -9.27 -4.26 -11.38
CA LEU A 121 -9.57 -3.07 -10.57
C LEU A 121 -9.32 -3.33 -9.07
N ALA A 122 -9.72 -4.49 -8.56
CA ALA A 122 -9.48 -4.84 -7.17
C ALA A 122 -7.99 -4.97 -6.88
N ASP A 123 -7.22 -5.61 -7.76
CA ASP A 123 -5.77 -5.73 -7.64
C ASP A 123 -5.10 -4.35 -7.62
N ILE A 124 -5.47 -3.46 -8.55
CA ILE A 124 -4.98 -2.06 -8.59
C ILE A 124 -5.31 -1.33 -7.28
N ILE A 125 -6.53 -1.47 -6.75
CA ILE A 125 -6.92 -0.85 -5.48
C ILE A 125 -6.15 -1.49 -4.31
N GLU A 126 -6.01 -2.80 -4.29
CA GLU A 126 -5.25 -3.54 -3.27
C GLU A 126 -3.78 -3.11 -3.24
N ASP A 127 -3.17 -2.89 -4.41
CA ASP A 127 -1.79 -2.43 -4.58
C ASP A 127 -1.57 -1.03 -4.00
N THR A 128 -2.60 -0.17 -4.06
CA THR A 128 -2.55 1.15 -3.43
C THR A 128 -2.74 1.15 -1.93
N LYS A 129 -3.09 0.01 -1.31
CA LYS A 129 -3.20 -0.07 0.15
C LYS A 129 -1.79 0.01 0.74
N TRP A 130 -1.48 1.18 1.29
CA TRP A 130 -0.30 1.37 2.12
C TRP A 130 -0.49 0.56 3.41
N LEU A 131 0.48 -0.30 3.70
CA LEU A 131 0.63 -0.95 4.99
C LEU A 131 1.46 -0.04 5.88
N SER A 132 0.98 0.17 7.09
CA SER A 132 1.59 1.09 8.05
C SER A 132 2.02 0.32 9.29
N PHE A 133 3.30 0.42 9.64
CA PHE A 133 3.83 -0.11 10.89
C PHE A 133 4.77 0.90 11.53
N THR A 134 5.03 0.72 12.82
CA THR A 134 5.91 1.61 13.59
C THR A 134 7.28 0.97 13.77
N VAL A 135 8.32 1.76 13.69
CA VAL A 135 9.70 1.34 13.97
C VAL A 135 10.34 2.30 14.96
N SER A 136 11.20 1.78 15.82
CA SER A 136 12.04 2.63 16.66
C SER A 136 13.09 3.34 15.80
N VAL A 137 13.44 4.58 16.16
CA VAL A 137 14.57 5.29 15.53
C VAL A 137 15.87 4.49 15.64
N LYS A 138 16.03 3.66 16.68
CA LYS A 138 17.19 2.75 16.83
C LYS A 138 17.27 1.67 15.75
N GLN A 139 16.15 1.32 15.12
CA GLN A 139 16.12 0.37 14.01
C GLN A 139 16.51 1.03 12.68
N LEU A 140 16.50 2.36 12.59
CA LEU A 140 16.82 3.07 11.36
C LEU A 140 18.34 3.15 11.14
N GLY A 141 18.77 2.80 9.93
CA GLY A 141 20.11 3.11 9.46
C GLY A 141 20.27 4.58 9.08
N LYS A 142 21.50 4.96 8.71
CA LYS A 142 21.76 6.28 8.12
C LYS A 142 21.10 6.37 6.75
N PRO A 143 20.38 7.47 6.43
CA PRO A 143 19.91 7.73 5.08
C PRO A 143 21.09 7.79 4.10
N TYR A 144 20.89 7.33 2.87
CA TYR A 144 21.87 7.39 1.80
C TYR A 144 21.19 7.57 0.45
N GLN A 145 21.97 7.92 -0.57
CA GLN A 145 21.50 8.10 -1.94
C GLN A 145 22.18 7.06 -2.84
N THR A 146 21.41 6.41 -3.70
CA THR A 146 21.98 5.51 -4.73
C THR A 146 22.61 6.32 -5.84
N GLU A 147 23.43 5.70 -6.69
CA GLU A 147 23.99 6.32 -7.90
C GLU A 147 22.92 6.94 -8.82
N GLN A 148 21.75 6.30 -8.93
CA GLN A 148 20.58 6.79 -9.67
C GLN A 148 19.83 7.95 -8.97
N GLY A 149 20.37 8.51 -7.89
CA GLY A 149 19.78 9.63 -7.17
C GLY A 149 18.64 9.28 -6.20
N ASN A 150 18.26 8.00 -6.06
CA ASN A 150 17.17 7.58 -5.17
C ASN A 150 17.57 7.65 -3.70
N LYS A 151 16.76 8.35 -2.88
CA LYS A 151 16.94 8.42 -1.42
C LYS A 151 16.44 7.14 -0.74
N ARG A 152 17.34 6.47 -0.02
CA ARG A 152 17.09 5.19 0.65
C ARG A 152 17.47 5.26 2.12
N ILE A 153 16.85 4.38 2.90
CA ILE A 153 17.18 4.15 4.30
C ILE A 153 16.95 2.66 4.61
N SER A 154 17.75 2.12 5.51
CA SER A 154 17.59 0.74 5.96
C SER A 154 16.83 0.67 7.28
N ILE A 155 16.02 -0.36 7.45
CA ILE A 155 15.34 -0.67 8.72
C ILE A 155 15.84 -2.04 9.19
N LEU A 156 16.30 -2.12 10.43
CA LEU A 156 16.68 -3.36 11.10
C LEU A 156 15.43 -4.18 11.45
N LEU A 157 15.40 -5.42 10.97
CA LEU A 157 14.33 -6.36 11.27
C LEU A 157 14.34 -6.74 12.76
N PRO A 158 13.17 -6.83 13.42
CA PRO A 158 13.07 -7.10 14.84
C PRO A 158 13.44 -8.55 15.19
N LYS A 159 13.57 -8.83 16.49
CA LYS A 159 13.93 -10.17 16.99
C LYS A 159 12.92 -11.26 16.62
N HIS A 160 11.64 -10.91 16.55
CA HIS A 160 10.57 -11.84 16.17
C HIS A 160 10.48 -12.08 14.65
N ALA A 161 11.37 -11.52 13.84
CA ALA A 161 11.40 -11.76 12.39
C ALA A 161 11.97 -13.16 12.00
N GLY A 162 12.04 -14.10 12.95
CA GLY A 162 12.56 -15.45 12.75
C GLY A 162 13.98 -15.45 12.17
N ASP A 163 14.19 -16.23 11.12
CA ASP A 163 15.48 -16.37 10.45
C ASP A 163 16.01 -15.03 9.89
N LEU A 164 15.12 -14.08 9.60
CA LEU A 164 15.49 -12.76 9.09
C LEU A 164 15.84 -11.76 10.21
N MET A 165 15.88 -12.20 11.47
CA MET A 165 16.36 -11.38 12.58
C MET A 165 17.75 -10.81 12.28
N GLY A 166 17.92 -9.50 12.56
CA GLY A 166 19.19 -8.81 12.39
C GLY A 166 19.50 -8.42 10.94
N CYS A 167 18.71 -8.88 9.97
CA CYS A 167 18.77 -8.39 8.59
C CYS A 167 18.22 -6.95 8.50
N ARG A 168 18.41 -6.34 7.33
CA ARG A 168 17.93 -4.99 7.05
C ARG A 168 17.10 -4.92 5.77
N ALA A 169 15.92 -4.35 5.86
CA ALA A 169 15.12 -3.99 4.68
C ALA A 169 15.56 -2.62 4.16
N THR A 170 15.80 -2.51 2.84
CA THR A 170 16.05 -1.20 2.21
C THR A 170 14.74 -0.62 1.70
N ILE A 171 14.40 0.57 2.16
CA ILE A 171 13.17 1.27 1.77
C ILE A 171 13.45 2.68 1.27
N SER A 172 12.47 3.31 0.60
CA SER A 172 12.54 4.73 0.30
C SER A 172 12.46 5.56 1.58
N GLN A 173 13.26 6.61 1.68
CA GLN A 173 13.15 7.56 2.79
C GLN A 173 11.75 8.21 2.86
N ASN A 174 11.09 8.39 1.71
CA ASN A 174 9.74 8.98 1.64
C ASN A 174 8.65 8.11 2.27
N CYS A 175 8.94 6.83 2.51
CA CYS A 175 8.03 5.92 3.20
C CYS A 175 8.03 6.13 4.73
N ILE A 176 9.03 6.85 5.28
CA ILE A 176 9.14 7.11 6.71
C ILE A 176 8.57 8.50 7.03
N LYS A 177 7.71 8.59 8.05
CA LYS A 177 7.18 9.86 8.54
C LYS A 177 7.35 9.98 10.05
N ASP A 178 7.44 11.23 10.50
CA ASP A 178 7.44 11.57 11.91
C ASP A 178 6.05 11.38 12.52
N ILE A 179 6.03 11.02 13.80
CA ILE A 179 4.81 10.97 14.61
C ILE A 179 4.85 12.19 15.53
N LYS A 180 3.82 13.04 15.48
CA LYS A 180 3.77 14.27 16.27
C LYS A 180 3.89 13.95 17.77
N GLY A 181 4.87 14.55 18.44
CA GLY A 181 5.13 14.35 19.87
C GLY A 181 5.88 13.06 20.22
N ARG A 182 6.42 12.33 19.23
CA ARG A 182 7.21 11.11 19.45
C ARG A 182 8.48 11.14 18.60
N ASP A 183 9.62 11.27 19.28
CA ASP A 183 10.95 11.29 18.65
C ASP A 183 11.64 9.93 18.66
N ASP A 184 11.13 8.98 19.45
CA ASP A 184 11.67 7.63 19.64
C ASP A 184 11.21 6.63 18.58
N ILE A 185 10.12 6.94 17.88
CA ILE A 185 9.48 6.08 16.88
C ILE A 185 9.13 6.86 15.61
N LYS A 186 9.04 6.14 14.48
CA LYS A 186 8.58 6.65 13.18
C LYS A 186 7.53 5.71 12.60
N ILE A 187 6.64 6.25 11.77
CA ILE A 187 5.69 5.44 10.99
C ILE A 187 6.29 5.14 9.63
N VAL A 188 6.24 3.88 9.22
CA VAL A 188 6.67 3.39 7.92
C VAL A 188 5.43 3.03 7.13
N ASN A 189 5.25 3.61 5.96
CA ASN A 189 4.17 3.32 5.04
C ASN A 189 4.78 2.69 3.78
N ILE A 190 4.40 1.45 3.46
CA ILE A 190 4.86 0.75 2.27
C ILE A 190 3.69 0.23 1.42
N PRO A 191 3.80 0.17 0.09
CA PRO A 191 2.77 -0.44 -0.74
C PRO A 191 2.74 -1.96 -0.51
N LYS A 192 1.53 -2.53 -0.36
CA LYS A 192 1.31 -3.94 -0.03
C LYS A 192 2.08 -4.92 -0.94
N ASN A 193 2.11 -4.68 -2.25
CA ASN A 193 2.67 -5.62 -3.22
C ASN A 193 4.04 -5.20 -3.80
N SER A 194 4.62 -4.10 -3.32
CA SER A 194 6.00 -3.73 -3.67
C SER A 194 7.01 -4.75 -3.16
N LYS A 195 8.07 -5.01 -3.93
CA LYS A 195 9.16 -5.92 -3.55
C LYS A 195 10.27 -5.18 -2.80
N PHE A 196 10.76 -5.79 -1.72
CA PHE A 196 11.80 -5.27 -0.85
C PHE A 196 12.90 -6.31 -0.67
N ASN A 197 14.15 -5.89 -0.86
CA ASN A 197 15.31 -6.73 -0.59
C ASN A 197 15.65 -6.67 0.90
N ILE A 198 15.74 -7.85 1.50
CA ILE A 198 16.22 -8.07 2.87
C ILE A 198 17.69 -8.43 2.77
N MET A 199 18.55 -7.62 3.39
CA MET A 199 19.99 -7.78 3.31
C MET A 199 20.57 -8.27 4.63
N ARG A 200 21.51 -9.22 4.57
CA ARG A 200 22.34 -9.64 5.70
C ARG A 200 23.77 -9.18 5.47
N SER A 201 24.40 -8.65 6.50
CA SER A 201 25.84 -8.39 6.49
C SER A 201 26.58 -9.67 6.88
N LYS A 202 27.52 -10.12 6.04
CA LYS A 202 28.37 -11.26 6.35
C LYS A 202 29.32 -10.89 7.48
N ILE A 203 29.43 -11.73 8.51
CA ILE A 203 30.46 -11.56 9.53
C ILE A 203 31.74 -12.18 8.99
N VAL A 204 32.80 -11.38 8.89
CA VAL A 204 34.10 -11.80 8.34
C VAL A 204 35.18 -11.97 9.41
N GLY A 205 34.88 -11.61 10.65
CA GLY A 205 35.78 -11.79 11.79
C GLY A 205 35.20 -11.18 13.06
N GLN A 206 36.02 -11.18 14.11
CA GLN A 206 35.76 -10.49 15.37
C GLN A 206 36.93 -9.56 15.68
N ASP A 207 36.61 -8.34 16.07
CA ASP A 207 37.60 -7.35 16.48
C ASP A 207 37.99 -7.62 17.94
N ILE A 208 39.16 -8.23 18.11
CA ILE A 208 39.70 -8.63 19.41
C ILE A 208 39.98 -7.41 20.29
N GLU A 209 40.37 -6.28 19.69
CA GLU A 209 40.69 -5.05 20.43
C GLU A 209 39.42 -4.32 20.90
N ASN A 210 38.32 -4.41 20.14
CA ASN A 210 37.03 -3.80 20.49
C ASN A 210 36.03 -4.81 21.08
N GLN A 211 36.44 -5.55 22.12
CA GLN A 211 35.54 -6.44 22.89
C GLN A 211 34.86 -7.52 22.05
N MET A 212 35.58 -8.12 21.09
CA MET A 212 35.07 -9.20 20.23
C MET A 212 33.86 -8.78 19.37
N LYS A 213 33.73 -7.49 19.06
CA LYS A 213 32.65 -7.01 18.19
C LYS A 213 32.78 -7.63 16.79
N PRO A 214 31.68 -8.09 16.19
CA PRO A 214 31.71 -8.66 14.85
C PRO A 214 32.15 -7.63 13.81
N VAL A 215 33.11 -8.03 12.98
CA VAL A 215 33.53 -7.27 11.79
C VAL A 215 32.65 -7.70 10.63
N PHE A 216 31.95 -6.73 10.03
CA PHE A 216 31.01 -6.98 8.94
C PHE A 216 31.67 -6.73 7.59
N GLY A 217 31.58 -7.72 6.70
CA GLY A 217 31.98 -7.62 5.30
C GLY A 217 30.78 -7.34 4.39
N ASP A 218 30.80 -7.95 3.20
CA ASP A 218 29.81 -7.69 2.14
C ASP A 218 28.38 -7.99 2.57
N LYS A 219 27.45 -7.27 1.94
CA LYS A 219 26.01 -7.46 2.11
C LYS A 219 25.51 -8.43 1.03
N ILE A 220 24.75 -9.42 1.46
CA ILE A 220 24.04 -10.34 0.56
C ILE A 220 22.54 -10.08 0.65
N ILE A 221 21.82 -10.34 -0.45
CA ILE A 221 20.36 -10.40 -0.42
C ILE A 221 19.99 -11.75 0.17
N GLU A 222 19.40 -11.74 1.36
CA GLU A 222 18.92 -12.92 2.06
C GLU A 222 17.57 -13.38 1.50
N ALA A 223 16.69 -12.40 1.22
CA ALA A 223 15.36 -12.64 0.69
C ALA A 223 14.85 -11.41 -0.08
N THR A 224 13.90 -11.64 -0.98
CA THR A 224 13.06 -10.59 -1.55
C THR A 224 11.62 -10.85 -1.12
N VAL A 225 11.05 -9.91 -0.37
CA VAL A 225 9.71 -10.03 0.22
C VAL A 225 8.78 -8.96 -0.36
N THR A 226 7.49 -9.23 -0.39
CA THR A 226 6.44 -8.24 -0.66
C THR A 226 6.27 -7.29 0.52
N GLY A 227 5.59 -6.16 0.30
CA GLY A 227 5.27 -5.22 1.38
C GLY A 227 4.38 -5.84 2.45
N LYS A 228 3.48 -6.76 2.06
CA LYS A 228 2.67 -7.56 2.99
C LYS A 228 3.53 -8.40 3.90
N GLU A 229 4.45 -9.17 3.35
CA GLU A 229 5.37 -10.00 4.13
C GLU A 229 6.27 -9.14 5.02
N LEU A 230 6.79 -8.03 4.49
CA LEU A 230 7.58 -7.10 5.28
C LEU A 230 6.77 -6.51 6.45
N PHE A 231 5.50 -6.18 6.26
CA PHE A 231 4.62 -5.70 7.32
C PHE A 231 4.39 -6.75 8.41
N GLU A 232 4.16 -8.01 8.04
CA GLU A 232 4.00 -9.10 9.01
C GLU A 232 5.26 -9.31 9.87
N LEU A 233 6.47 -9.14 9.31
CA LEU A 233 7.73 -9.22 10.07
C LEU A 233 7.88 -8.16 11.16
N PHE A 234 7.09 -7.09 11.14
CA PHE A 234 7.08 -6.02 12.14
C PHE A 234 5.83 -6.05 13.04
N LYS A 235 4.93 -7.02 12.85
CA LYS A 235 3.86 -7.25 13.82
C LYS A 235 4.48 -7.92 15.04
N ILE A 236 4.26 -7.29 16.20
CA ILE A 236 4.50 -7.94 17.48
C ILE A 236 3.51 -9.12 17.55
N PRO A 237 3.98 -10.36 17.71
CA PRO A 237 3.09 -11.48 18.03
C PRO A 237 2.28 -11.09 19.26
N ASN A 238 0.94 -11.21 19.21
CA ASN A 238 0.13 -10.95 20.39
C ASN A 238 0.67 -11.83 21.54
N GLU A 239 0.99 -11.21 22.68
CA GLU A 239 1.50 -11.88 23.90
C GLU A 239 0.59 -13.04 24.41
N TYR A 240 -0.56 -13.27 23.79
CA TYR A 240 -1.51 -14.34 24.09
C TYR A 240 -1.20 -15.70 23.45
N GLU A 241 -0.41 -15.77 22.36
CA GLU A 241 -0.10 -17.08 21.73
C GLU A 241 1.08 -17.80 22.40
N GLU A 242 1.96 -17.10 23.14
CA GLU A 242 3.04 -17.75 23.90
C GLU A 242 2.57 -18.27 25.27
N GLN A 243 1.43 -17.81 25.82
CA GLN A 243 0.89 -18.34 27.07
C GLN A 243 0.11 -19.64 26.87
N THR A 244 -0.53 -19.83 25.70
CA THR A 244 -1.34 -21.02 25.43
C THR A 244 -0.51 -22.26 25.11
N THR A 245 0.71 -22.13 24.59
CA THR A 245 1.63 -23.28 24.44
C THR A 245 2.27 -23.71 25.75
N HIS A 246 2.53 -22.79 26.67
CA HIS A 246 3.10 -23.14 27.98
C HIS A 246 2.07 -23.68 28.99
N GLU A 247 0.79 -23.28 28.90
CA GLU A 247 -0.27 -23.87 29.73
C GLU A 247 -0.69 -25.27 29.24
N VAL A 248 -0.71 -25.53 27.93
CA VAL A 248 -1.10 -26.85 27.39
C VAL A 248 -0.02 -27.92 27.62
N GLU A 249 1.28 -27.57 27.58
CA GLU A 249 2.35 -28.52 27.92
C GLU A 249 2.50 -28.78 29.43
N SER A 250 1.96 -27.91 30.30
CA SER A 250 2.00 -28.12 31.75
C SER A 250 0.79 -28.89 32.27
N GLU A 251 -0.39 -28.80 31.63
CA GLU A 251 -1.56 -29.62 31.99
C GLU A 251 -1.45 -31.08 31.51
N GLU A 252 -0.74 -31.38 30.42
CA GLU A 252 -0.55 -32.77 29.96
C GLU A 252 0.47 -33.57 30.80
N MET A 253 1.30 -32.92 31.63
CA MET A 253 2.22 -33.62 32.53
C MET A 253 1.65 -33.93 33.92
N GLU A 254 0.48 -33.38 34.30
CA GLU A 254 -0.12 -33.58 35.63
C GLU A 254 -1.22 -34.66 35.68
N GLN A 255 -1.57 -35.31 34.56
CA GLN A 255 -2.51 -36.46 34.53
C GLN A 255 -1.83 -37.82 34.33
N GLY A 256 -0.54 -37.92 34.63
CA GLY A 256 0.24 -39.16 34.53
C GLY A 256 0.88 -39.59 35.85
N LEU A 257 0.09 -39.84 36.90
CA LEU A 257 0.49 -40.62 38.10
C LEU A 257 -0.74 -41.20 38.82
#